data_AF-A0AAD3CJU6-F1
#
_entry.id   AF-A0AAD3CJU6-F1
#
_cell.length_a   1.000
_cell.length_b   1.000
_cell.length_c   1.000
_cell.angle_alpha   90.00
_cell.angle_beta   90.00
_cell.angle_gamma   90.00
#
_symmetry.space_group_name_H-M   'P 1'
#
loop_
_entity.id
_entity.type
_entity.pdbx_description
1 polymer ?
#
loop_
_entity_poly.entity_id
_entity_poly.type
_entity_poly.pdbx_seq_one_letter_code
_entity_poly.pdbx_strand_id
1 'polypeptide(L)'
;MAFNPSHFDWKQCIELGYIDGEDANDDMAPPVCFGCGKEAEKLSKCSKCHVASYCSRDCQVSNWKKGPGGGHKFCCEAYNRVGEDMMICLPDDKAIARRDIFQRVRFYACPFFVYRSESVVKQKGFLFLQSDSTLAEMSLPVPILANGRSYTRQRGVLMHFLTIDEYTKELCKDDFEMLQVKAELENAVKEYKEKEELALMMKFRCGHIAVGTTKLVPDYTLCQTLGKEYFEKAGAAVQLNIDDINTT
;
A
#
# COMPACT_ATOMS: atom_id res chain seq x y z
N MET A 1 15.86 -17.67 -4.56
CA MET A 1 14.75 -18.00 -5.49
C MET A 1 14.21 -16.69 -6.03
N ALA A 2 14.26 -16.47 -7.34
CA ALA A 2 13.69 -15.27 -7.95
C ALA A 2 12.17 -15.35 -7.83
N PHE A 3 11.57 -14.48 -7.03
CA PHE A 3 10.12 -14.34 -6.96
C PHE A 3 9.60 -13.98 -8.36
N ASN A 4 8.75 -14.83 -8.92
CA ASN A 4 8.04 -14.52 -10.17
C ASN A 4 7.26 -13.22 -9.92
N PRO A 5 7.54 -12.11 -10.64
CA PRO A 5 6.83 -10.86 -10.41
C PRO A 5 5.35 -11.14 -10.66
N SER A 6 4.55 -11.09 -9.60
CA SER A 6 3.09 -11.08 -9.68
C SER A 6 2.73 -10.02 -10.73
N HIS A 7 2.21 -10.46 -11.87
CA HIS A 7 1.85 -9.57 -12.97
C HIS A 7 0.62 -8.80 -12.53
N PHE A 8 0.81 -7.53 -12.18
CA PHE A 8 -0.30 -6.60 -11.98
C PHE A 8 -0.69 -6.04 -13.33
N ASP A 9 -1.96 -6.12 -13.66
CA ASP A 9 -2.54 -5.46 -14.82
C ASP A 9 -3.43 -4.31 -14.32
N TRP A 10 -2.85 -3.10 -14.25
CA TRP A 10 -3.57 -1.91 -13.84
C TRP A 10 -4.36 -1.37 -15.03
N LYS A 11 -5.69 -1.51 -14.98
CA LYS A 11 -6.60 -1.07 -16.05
C LYS A 11 -6.87 0.42 -16.01
N GLN A 12 -7.00 0.98 -14.80
CA GLN A 12 -7.23 2.41 -14.60
C GLN A 12 -6.58 2.90 -13.32
N CYS A 13 -6.03 4.11 -13.36
CA CYS A 13 -5.56 4.84 -12.19
C CYS A 13 -6.03 6.28 -12.30
N ILE A 14 -6.56 6.84 -11.23
CA ILE A 14 -6.98 8.24 -11.17
C ILE A 14 -6.44 8.91 -9.90
N GLU A 15 -6.29 10.23 -9.98
CA GLU A 15 -5.95 11.08 -8.85
C GLU A 15 -7.11 12.05 -8.63
N LEU A 16 -7.75 11.99 -7.47
CA LEU A 16 -8.80 12.94 -7.11
C LEU A 16 -8.23 14.27 -6.59
N GLY A 17 -6.91 14.35 -6.41
CA GLY A 17 -6.21 15.59 -6.08
C GLY A 17 -6.52 16.11 -4.67
N TYR A 18 -6.83 15.21 -3.73
CA TYR A 18 -7.05 15.61 -2.35
C TYR A 18 -5.76 16.19 -1.77
N ILE A 19 -5.88 17.41 -1.24
CA ILE A 19 -4.82 18.02 -0.45
C ILE A 19 -4.85 17.33 0.91
N ASP A 20 -3.70 16.87 1.40
CA ASP A 20 -3.61 16.33 2.76
C ASP A 20 -4.13 17.40 3.74
N GLY A 21 -5.12 17.05 4.56
CA GLY A 21 -5.77 17.98 5.49
C GLY A 21 -4.80 18.53 6.54
N GLU A 22 -5.28 19.48 7.37
CA GLU A 22 -4.50 20.18 8.43
C GLU A 22 -3.74 19.25 9.39
N ASP A 23 -4.12 17.98 9.40
CA ASP A 23 -3.58 16.86 10.15
C ASP A 23 -2.26 16.27 9.59
N ALA A 24 -1.76 16.77 8.46
CA ALA A 24 -0.53 16.31 7.79
C ALA A 24 0.79 16.71 8.48
N ASN A 25 0.74 17.55 9.52
CA ASN A 25 1.86 18.31 10.09
C ASN A 25 3.16 17.56 10.46
N ASP A 26 3.17 16.22 10.50
CA ASP A 26 4.38 15.45 10.82
C ASP A 26 5.48 15.58 9.75
N ASP A 27 5.12 15.84 8.49
CA ASP A 27 6.06 16.03 7.38
C ASP A 27 6.66 17.45 7.36
N MET A 28 5.92 18.46 7.81
CA MET A 28 6.34 19.87 7.92
C MET A 28 7.34 20.13 9.06
N ALA A 29 7.56 19.17 9.95
CA ALA A 29 8.53 19.30 11.01
C ALA A 29 9.98 19.35 10.45
N PRO A 30 10.91 20.07 11.12
CA PRO A 30 12.30 20.15 10.68
C PRO A 30 12.95 18.77 10.54
N PRO A 31 13.79 18.57 9.51
CA PRO A 31 14.42 17.28 9.28
C PRO A 31 15.38 16.90 10.40
N VAL A 32 15.42 15.61 10.70
CA VAL A 32 16.33 15.01 11.68
C VAL A 32 17.31 14.05 11.00
N CYS A 33 18.39 13.73 11.69
CA CYS A 33 19.32 12.72 11.20
C CYS A 33 18.67 11.33 11.17
N PHE A 34 18.64 10.70 10.00
CA PHE A 34 18.16 9.31 9.85
C PHE A 34 18.97 8.31 10.68
N GLY A 35 20.26 8.57 10.91
CA GLY A 35 21.14 7.68 11.66
C GLY A 35 20.95 7.71 13.17
N CYS A 36 20.67 8.88 13.76
CA CYS A 36 20.64 9.05 15.22
C CYS A 36 19.38 9.75 15.76
N GLY A 37 18.46 10.19 14.89
CA GLY A 37 17.21 10.86 15.24
C GLY A 37 17.35 12.30 15.75
N LYS A 38 18.58 12.84 15.82
CA LYS A 38 18.83 14.19 16.36
C LYS A 38 18.68 15.26 15.28
N GLU A 39 18.20 16.42 15.71
CA GLU A 39 18.27 17.67 14.95
C GLU A 39 19.73 18.14 14.84
N ALA A 40 20.06 18.81 13.74
CA ALA A 40 21.37 19.41 13.52
C ALA A 40 21.24 20.63 12.60
N GLU A 41 22.09 21.64 12.81
CA GLU A 41 22.11 22.85 11.96
C GLU A 41 22.44 22.54 10.50
N LYS A 42 23.26 21.52 10.26
CA LYS A 42 23.67 21.09 8.92
C LYS A 42 23.51 19.59 8.80
N LEU A 43 22.65 19.18 7.87
CA LEU A 43 22.47 17.78 7.49
C LEU A 43 22.97 17.58 6.05
N SER A 44 23.72 16.51 5.84
CA SER A 44 24.13 16.05 4.52
C SER A 44 23.15 15.02 4.00
N LYS A 45 22.66 15.21 2.78
CA LYS A 45 21.72 14.30 2.13
C LYS A 45 22.43 13.09 1.52
N CYS A 46 21.74 11.96 1.47
CA CYS A 46 22.19 10.79 0.74
C CYS A 46 22.34 11.13 -0.74
N SER A 47 23.50 10.86 -1.33
CA SER A 47 23.78 11.18 -2.73
C SER A 47 22.98 10.34 -3.75
N LYS A 48 22.27 9.30 -3.30
CA LYS A 48 21.46 8.43 -4.18
C LYS A 48 19.99 8.87 -4.22
N CYS A 49 19.32 8.95 -3.06
CA CYS A 49 17.91 9.32 -3.01
C CYS A 49 17.67 10.81 -2.80
N HIS A 50 18.68 11.57 -2.39
CA HIS A 50 18.58 12.98 -2.00
C HIS A 50 17.65 13.30 -0.82
N VAL A 51 16.89 12.34 -0.30
CA VAL A 51 15.95 12.52 0.81
C VAL A 51 16.62 12.32 2.18
N ALA A 52 17.17 11.13 2.43
CA ALA A 52 17.67 10.79 3.76
C ALA A 52 18.82 11.70 4.20
N SER A 53 18.67 12.30 5.37
CA SER A 53 19.55 13.35 5.89
C SER A 53 20.38 12.89 7.08
N TYR A 54 21.64 13.29 7.16
CA TYR A 54 22.60 12.81 8.16
C TYR A 54 23.45 13.93 8.75
N CYS A 55 23.67 13.91 10.07
CA CYS A 55 24.55 14.89 10.73
C CYS A 55 26.05 14.59 10.50
N SER A 56 26.39 13.38 10.05
CA SER A 56 27.77 12.96 9.79
C SER A 56 27.83 11.77 8.82
N ARG A 57 29.00 11.57 8.20
CA ARG A 57 29.28 10.39 7.37
C ARG A 57 29.16 9.09 8.18
N ASP A 58 29.55 9.10 9.45
CA ASP A 58 29.46 7.93 10.32
C ASP A 58 28.01 7.50 10.56
N CYS A 59 27.10 8.47 10.79
CA CYS A 59 25.67 8.19 10.88
C CYS A 59 25.12 7.60 9.59
N GLN A 60 25.56 8.09 8.42
CA GLN A 60 25.15 7.55 7.13
C GLN A 60 25.64 6.10 6.92
N VAL A 61 26.92 5.82 7.20
CA VAL A 61 27.50 4.48 7.03
C VAL A 61 26.89 3.49 8.01
N SER A 62 26.65 3.90 9.26
CA SER A 62 25.97 3.06 10.26
C SER A 62 24.55 2.72 9.81
N ASN A 63 23.75 3.73 9.45
CA ASN A 63 22.37 3.52 9.02
C ASN A 63 22.27 2.66 7.75
N TRP A 64 23.24 2.74 6.83
CA TRP A 64 23.22 2.02 5.56
C TRP A 64 22.87 0.53 5.68
N LYS A 65 23.42 -0.16 6.69
CA LYS A 65 23.13 -1.59 6.95
C LYS A 65 22.43 -1.84 8.29
N LYS A 66 22.46 -0.89 9.22
CA LYS A 66 21.94 -1.05 10.57
C LYS A 66 20.90 0.03 10.83
N GLY A 67 19.65 -0.34 10.67
CA GLY A 67 18.51 0.53 10.94
C GLY A 67 17.19 -0.23 10.76
N PRO A 68 16.06 0.42 11.03
CA PRO A 68 14.74 -0.14 10.77
C PRO A 68 14.64 -0.70 9.35
N GLY A 69 13.99 -1.85 9.18
CA GLY A 69 13.81 -2.49 7.86
C GLY A 69 15.11 -2.93 7.18
N GLY A 70 16.18 -3.19 7.94
CA GLY A 70 17.50 -3.58 7.41
C GLY A 70 18.42 -2.40 7.06
N GLY A 71 18.03 -1.18 7.40
CA GLY A 71 18.81 0.05 7.18
C GLY A 71 18.51 0.75 5.86
N HIS A 72 19.11 1.93 5.66
CA HIS A 72 18.81 2.79 4.51
C HIS A 72 19.05 2.10 3.16
N LYS A 73 19.95 1.11 3.06
CA LYS A 73 20.16 0.38 1.80
C LYS A 73 18.86 -0.20 1.23
N PHE A 74 17.98 -0.75 2.07
CA PHE A 74 16.71 -1.34 1.64
C PHE A 74 15.63 -0.28 1.36
N CYS A 75 15.70 0.85 2.06
CA CYS A 75 14.70 1.91 1.94
C CYS A 75 15.05 2.98 0.90
N CYS A 76 16.31 3.07 0.46
CA CYS A 76 16.82 4.17 -0.36
C CYS A 76 16.04 4.34 -1.67
N GLU A 77 15.63 3.24 -2.32
CA GLU A 77 14.87 3.32 -3.57
C GLU A 77 13.45 3.85 -3.33
N ALA A 78 12.81 3.41 -2.24
CA ALA A 78 11.50 3.92 -1.86
C ALA A 78 11.55 5.42 -1.51
N TYR A 79 12.62 5.87 -0.83
CA TYR A 79 12.84 7.29 -0.58
C TYR A 79 13.07 8.10 -1.85
N ASN A 80 13.86 7.57 -2.79
CA ASN A 80 14.09 8.23 -4.08
C ASN A 80 12.78 8.44 -4.83
N ARG A 81 11.88 7.46 -4.76
CA ARG A 81 10.55 7.50 -5.36
C ARG A 81 9.60 8.52 -4.73
N VAL A 82 9.58 8.63 -3.39
CA VAL A 82 8.63 9.53 -2.69
C VAL A 82 9.11 10.98 -2.61
N GLY A 83 10.40 11.24 -2.80
CA GLY A 83 10.95 12.59 -2.69
C GLY A 83 10.93 13.16 -1.27
N GLU A 84 11.30 14.44 -1.17
CA GLU A 84 11.35 15.18 0.10
C GLU A 84 9.99 15.68 0.53
N ASP A 85 9.10 15.89 -0.44
CA ASP A 85 7.74 16.41 -0.31
C ASP A 85 6.70 15.30 -0.07
N MET A 86 7.14 14.05 0.10
CA MET A 86 6.27 12.89 0.28
C MET A 86 5.24 12.74 -0.86
N MET A 87 5.61 13.11 -2.08
CA MET A 87 4.77 12.98 -3.27
C MET A 87 5.40 12.05 -4.31
N ILE A 88 4.60 11.09 -4.79
CA ILE A 88 5.00 10.25 -5.92
C ILE A 88 4.48 10.90 -7.19
N CYS A 89 5.36 11.48 -8.00
CA CYS A 89 4.96 12.22 -9.21
C CYS A 89 4.87 11.33 -10.45
N LEU A 90 5.73 10.31 -10.57
CA LEU A 90 5.84 9.52 -11.80
C LEU A 90 4.84 8.35 -11.82
N PRO A 91 4.12 8.11 -12.94
CA PRO A 91 3.17 7.00 -13.03
C PRO A 91 3.77 5.61 -12.75
N ASP A 92 4.97 5.34 -13.27
CA ASP A 92 5.67 4.07 -13.06
C ASP A 92 5.99 3.84 -11.59
N ASP A 93 6.42 4.89 -10.90
CA ASP A 93 6.69 4.86 -9.47
C ASP A 93 5.43 4.57 -8.66
N LYS A 94 4.29 5.16 -9.04
CA LYS A 94 3.00 4.84 -8.40
C LYS A 94 2.64 3.36 -8.61
N ALA A 95 2.90 2.81 -9.81
CA ALA A 95 2.67 1.40 -10.09
C ALA A 95 3.54 0.48 -9.23
N ILE A 96 4.82 0.83 -9.05
CA ILE A 96 5.75 0.12 -8.16
C ILE A 96 5.26 0.25 -6.70
N ALA A 97 4.84 1.43 -6.25
CA ALA A 97 4.33 1.63 -4.90
C ALA A 97 3.10 0.77 -4.60
N ARG A 98 2.09 0.77 -5.47
CA ARG A 98 0.89 -0.08 -5.32
C ARG A 98 1.24 -1.56 -5.25
N ARG A 99 2.14 -2.01 -6.13
CA ARG A 99 2.63 -3.39 -6.14
C ARG A 99 3.30 -3.74 -4.82
N ASP A 100 4.22 -2.90 -4.34
CA ASP A 100 4.96 -3.13 -3.10
C ASP A 100 4.01 -3.21 -1.89
N ILE A 101 2.98 -2.36 -1.86
CA ILE A 101 1.95 -2.37 -0.81
C ILE A 101 1.15 -3.69 -0.86
N PHE A 102 0.63 -4.07 -2.02
CA PHE A 102 -0.14 -5.30 -2.15
C PHE A 102 0.73 -6.53 -1.83
N GLN A 103 2.00 -6.54 -2.23
CA GLN A 103 2.91 -7.65 -1.95
C GLN A 103 3.08 -7.93 -0.45
N ARG A 104 3.01 -6.91 0.40
CA ARG A 104 3.09 -7.06 1.87
C ARG A 104 1.84 -7.73 2.45
N VAL A 105 0.68 -7.54 1.83
CA VAL A 105 -0.61 -8.00 2.36
C VAL A 105 -1.20 -9.19 1.61
N ARG A 106 -0.67 -9.55 0.42
CA ARG A 106 -1.25 -10.57 -0.46
C ARG A 106 -1.50 -11.93 0.19
N PHE A 107 -0.63 -12.34 1.13
CA PHE A 107 -0.79 -13.61 1.85
C PHE A 107 -2.00 -13.63 2.81
N TYR A 108 -2.58 -12.48 3.12
CA TYR A 108 -3.83 -12.35 3.87
C TYR A 108 -4.98 -11.92 2.95
N ALA A 109 -4.70 -11.00 2.03
CA ALA A 109 -5.66 -10.45 1.09
C ALA A 109 -6.20 -11.48 0.08
N CYS A 110 -5.35 -12.34 -0.49
CA CYS A 110 -5.79 -13.36 -1.44
C CYS A 110 -6.65 -14.45 -0.77
N PRO A 111 -6.26 -15.02 0.39
CA PRO A 111 -7.15 -15.93 1.13
C PRO A 111 -8.46 -15.29 1.57
N PHE A 112 -8.43 -14.02 2.01
CA PHE A 112 -9.64 -13.27 2.36
C PHE A 112 -10.59 -13.16 1.16
N PHE A 113 -10.07 -12.73 -0.01
CA PHE A 113 -10.85 -12.64 -1.25
C PHE A 113 -11.51 -13.99 -1.60
N VAL A 114 -10.71 -15.07 -1.64
CA VAL A 114 -11.20 -16.41 -2.00
C VAL A 114 -12.25 -16.92 -1.00
N TYR A 115 -12.01 -16.73 0.30
CA TYR A 115 -12.97 -17.14 1.33
C TYR A 115 -14.31 -16.42 1.17
N ARG A 116 -14.28 -15.10 0.99
CA ARG A 116 -15.49 -14.29 0.84
C ARG A 116 -16.23 -14.63 -0.46
N SER A 117 -15.52 -14.72 -1.59
CA SER A 117 -16.15 -14.99 -2.89
C SER A 117 -16.80 -16.38 -2.95
N GLU A 118 -16.18 -17.39 -2.35
CA GLU A 118 -16.62 -18.80 -2.50
C GLU A 118 -17.50 -19.29 -1.35
N SER A 119 -17.17 -18.92 -0.11
CA SER A 119 -17.81 -19.51 1.07
C SER A 119 -18.95 -18.65 1.59
N VAL A 120 -18.81 -17.32 1.50
CA VAL A 120 -19.76 -16.38 2.10
C VAL A 120 -20.75 -15.83 1.06
N VAL A 121 -20.24 -15.16 0.04
CA VAL A 121 -21.07 -14.39 -0.90
C VAL A 121 -21.48 -15.25 -2.11
N LYS A 122 -20.64 -16.21 -2.53
CA LYS A 122 -20.91 -17.15 -3.64
C LYS A 122 -21.18 -16.47 -4.98
N GLN A 123 -20.47 -15.37 -5.24
CA GLN A 123 -20.56 -14.62 -6.49
C GLN A 123 -19.26 -13.90 -6.79
N LYS A 124 -19.08 -13.48 -8.06
CA LYS A 124 -17.95 -12.64 -8.44
C LYS A 124 -18.03 -11.28 -7.78
N GLY A 125 -16.87 -10.80 -7.36
CA GLY A 125 -16.68 -9.45 -6.85
C GLY A 125 -15.22 -9.06 -7.00
N PHE A 126 -14.80 -8.09 -6.23
CA PHE A 126 -13.44 -7.59 -6.19
C PHE A 126 -12.99 -7.41 -4.74
N LEU A 127 -11.67 -7.43 -4.55
CA LEU A 127 -11.05 -7.01 -3.31
C LEU A 127 -10.92 -5.49 -3.32
N PHE A 128 -11.50 -4.82 -2.34
CA PHE A 128 -11.33 -3.39 -2.12
C PHE A 128 -10.36 -3.17 -0.95
N LEU A 129 -9.23 -2.52 -1.23
CA LEU A 129 -8.24 -2.11 -0.24
C LEU A 129 -8.33 -0.59 -0.04
N GLN A 130 -8.65 -0.18 1.17
CA GLN A 130 -8.70 1.23 1.55
C GLN A 130 -7.65 1.52 2.62
N SER A 131 -7.01 2.69 2.54
CA SER A 131 -6.09 3.16 3.57
C SER A 131 -6.30 4.65 3.85
N ASP A 132 -6.25 5.01 5.12
CA ASP A 132 -6.25 6.41 5.58
C ASP A 132 -4.84 7.03 5.55
N SER A 133 -3.86 6.28 5.05
CA SER A 133 -2.54 6.80 4.68
C SER A 133 -2.49 7.09 3.17
N THR A 134 -1.62 8.03 2.78
CA THR A 134 -1.35 8.34 1.39
C THR A 134 -0.61 7.19 0.70
N LEU A 135 -0.61 7.19 -0.64
CA LEU A 135 0.18 6.23 -1.40
C LEU A 135 1.67 6.33 -1.04
N ALA A 136 2.18 7.55 -0.84
CA ALA A 136 3.58 7.80 -0.49
C ALA A 136 3.93 7.22 0.89
N GLU A 137 3.13 7.53 1.91
CA GLU A 137 3.29 7.00 3.28
C GLU A 137 3.26 5.46 3.29
N MET A 138 2.32 4.85 2.57
CA MET A 138 2.20 3.39 2.46
C MET A 138 3.33 2.76 1.66
N SER A 139 3.92 3.49 0.70
CA SER A 139 5.01 2.98 -0.14
C SER A 139 6.33 2.80 0.62
N LEU A 140 6.53 3.53 1.73
CA LEU A 140 7.74 3.45 2.54
C LEU A 140 7.86 2.08 3.22
N PRO A 141 9.04 1.43 3.23
CA PRO A 141 9.19 0.11 3.88
C PRO A 141 9.07 0.16 5.40
N VAL A 142 9.40 1.29 6.00
CA VAL A 142 9.38 1.54 7.45
C VAL A 142 8.59 2.82 7.75
N PRO A 143 8.03 2.98 8.96
CA PRO A 143 7.25 4.15 9.32
C PRO A 143 8.18 5.34 9.68
N ILE A 144 9.03 5.75 8.73
CA ILE A 144 9.93 6.91 8.86
C ILE A 144 9.70 7.82 7.65
N LEU A 145 9.27 9.05 7.89
CA LEU A 145 8.97 10.05 6.86
C LEU A 145 10.25 10.56 6.16
N ALA A 146 10.08 11.30 5.07
CA ALA A 146 11.18 11.91 4.31
C ALA A 146 12.06 12.84 5.16
N ASN A 147 11.49 13.49 6.18
CA ASN A 147 12.20 14.33 7.14
C ASN A 147 12.96 13.53 8.22
N GLY A 148 12.90 12.20 8.19
CA GLY A 148 13.62 11.30 9.12
C GLY A 148 12.90 11.05 10.45
N ARG A 149 11.73 11.65 10.67
CA ARG A 149 10.92 11.42 11.87
C ARG A 149 10.07 10.16 11.71
N SER A 150 9.74 9.55 12.84
CA SER A 150 8.83 8.41 12.84
C SER A 150 7.42 8.86 12.47
N TYR A 151 6.76 8.09 11.64
CA TYR A 151 5.36 8.27 11.32
C TYR A 151 4.53 7.85 12.53
N THR A 152 3.68 8.75 13.04
CA THR A 152 2.98 8.56 14.31
C THR A 152 1.70 7.74 14.18
N ARG A 153 1.12 7.67 12.98
CA ARG A 153 -0.12 6.94 12.70
C ARG A 153 0.16 5.49 12.34
N GLN A 154 -0.79 4.61 12.66
CA GLN A 154 -0.71 3.22 12.23
C GLN A 154 -1.02 3.12 10.73
N ARG A 155 -0.07 2.56 9.97
CA ARG A 155 -0.27 2.29 8.54
C ARG A 155 -1.07 1.00 8.40
N GLY A 156 -2.34 1.16 8.04
CA GLY A 156 -3.28 0.06 7.88
C GLY A 156 -3.89 0.00 6.48
N VAL A 157 -4.27 -1.19 6.06
CA VAL A 157 -5.22 -1.39 4.97
C VAL A 157 -6.48 -2.05 5.51
N LEU A 158 -7.62 -1.48 5.19
CA LEU A 158 -8.93 -2.08 5.41
C LEU A 158 -9.31 -2.86 4.15
N MET A 159 -9.59 -4.14 4.32
CA MET A 159 -9.94 -5.06 3.24
C MET A 159 -11.43 -5.34 3.27
N HIS A 160 -12.09 -5.13 2.12
CA HIS A 160 -13.47 -5.55 1.89
C HIS A 160 -13.54 -6.44 0.68
N PHE A 161 -14.44 -7.42 0.71
CA PHE A 161 -14.92 -8.06 -0.51
C PHE A 161 -16.25 -7.42 -0.86
N LEU A 162 -16.36 -6.89 -2.07
CA LEU A 162 -17.58 -6.26 -2.55
C LEU A 162 -17.95 -6.78 -3.93
N THR A 163 -19.24 -6.81 -4.18
CA THR A 163 -19.80 -6.96 -5.51
C THR A 163 -19.98 -5.62 -6.19
N ILE A 164 -20.18 -5.65 -7.51
CA ILE A 164 -20.48 -4.44 -8.28
C ILE A 164 -21.79 -3.77 -7.79
N ASP A 165 -22.76 -4.56 -7.33
CA ASP A 165 -24.04 -4.06 -6.81
C ASP A 165 -23.84 -3.33 -5.47
N GLU A 166 -23.15 -3.95 -4.51
CA GLU A 166 -22.78 -3.32 -3.22
C GLU A 166 -21.93 -2.07 -3.45
N TYR A 167 -20.93 -2.14 -4.35
CA TYR A 167 -20.13 -0.99 -4.75
C TYR A 167 -20.97 0.18 -5.25
N THR A 168 -21.95 -0.10 -6.12
CA THR A 168 -22.81 0.94 -6.68
C THR A 168 -23.78 1.52 -5.64
N LYS A 169 -24.33 0.68 -4.76
CA LYS A 169 -25.37 1.09 -3.80
C LYS A 169 -24.83 1.75 -2.54
N GLU A 170 -23.65 1.32 -2.09
CA GLU A 170 -23.04 1.76 -0.84
C GLU A 170 -21.95 2.79 -1.13
N LEU A 171 -20.88 2.38 -1.80
CA LEU A 171 -19.71 3.25 -1.98
C LEU A 171 -19.95 4.42 -2.94
N CYS A 172 -20.48 4.17 -4.13
CA CYS A 172 -20.72 5.24 -5.11
C CYS A 172 -21.83 6.21 -4.69
N LYS A 173 -22.71 5.78 -3.78
CA LYS A 173 -23.77 6.63 -3.23
C LYS A 173 -23.20 7.64 -2.23
N ASP A 174 -22.26 7.19 -1.41
CA ASP A 174 -21.63 8.02 -0.38
C ASP A 174 -20.46 8.84 -0.94
N ASP A 175 -19.77 8.34 -1.96
CA ASP A 175 -18.64 8.97 -2.64
C ASP A 175 -18.81 8.87 -4.17
N PHE A 176 -19.40 9.91 -4.77
CA PHE A 176 -19.71 9.94 -6.21
C PHE A 176 -18.45 9.88 -7.09
N GLU A 177 -17.29 10.24 -6.57
CA GLU A 177 -16.03 10.23 -7.33
C GLU A 177 -15.61 8.81 -7.70
N MET A 178 -16.06 7.81 -6.93
CA MET A 178 -15.86 6.39 -7.19
C MET A 178 -16.53 5.94 -8.51
N LEU A 179 -17.55 6.67 -9.00
CA LEU A 179 -18.16 6.37 -10.30
C LEU A 179 -17.16 6.46 -11.47
N GLN A 180 -16.08 7.24 -11.32
CA GLN A 180 -15.07 7.44 -12.37
C GLN A 180 -14.34 6.16 -12.76
N VAL A 181 -14.27 5.16 -11.88
CA VAL A 181 -13.59 3.88 -12.14
C VAL A 181 -14.53 2.69 -12.28
N LYS A 182 -15.85 2.94 -12.23
CA LYS A 182 -16.86 1.88 -12.22
C LYS A 182 -16.77 0.97 -13.45
N ALA A 183 -16.65 1.55 -14.65
CA ALA A 183 -16.64 0.79 -15.89
C ALA A 183 -15.45 -0.18 -15.96
N GLU A 184 -14.24 0.29 -15.62
CA GLU A 184 -13.05 -0.54 -15.62
C GLU A 184 -13.05 -1.58 -14.50
N LEU A 185 -13.69 -1.27 -13.37
CA LEU A 185 -13.89 -2.23 -12.30
C LEU A 185 -14.86 -3.34 -12.69
N GLU A 186 -15.98 -3.01 -13.34
CA GLU A 186 -16.92 -3.98 -13.91
C GLU A 186 -16.23 -4.88 -14.92
N ASN A 187 -15.42 -4.31 -15.82
CA ASN A 187 -14.61 -5.08 -16.77
C ASN A 187 -13.62 -5.99 -16.06
N ALA A 188 -12.89 -5.49 -15.05
CA ALA A 188 -11.96 -6.30 -14.25
C ALA A 188 -12.66 -7.49 -13.60
N VAL A 189 -13.82 -7.27 -12.95
CA VAL A 189 -14.60 -8.33 -12.28
C VAL A 189 -15.15 -9.36 -13.28
N LYS A 190 -15.57 -8.92 -14.46
CA LYS A 190 -16.09 -9.81 -15.51
C LYS A 190 -14.99 -10.69 -16.09
N GLU A 191 -13.81 -10.12 -16.34
CA GLU A 191 -12.77 -10.72 -17.17
C GLU A 191 -11.70 -11.51 -16.40
N TYR A 192 -11.53 -11.29 -15.09
CA TYR A 192 -10.49 -12.03 -14.35
C TYR A 192 -10.75 -13.55 -14.40
N LYS A 193 -9.65 -14.30 -14.45
CA LYS A 193 -9.70 -15.77 -14.44
C LYS A 193 -9.96 -16.28 -13.03
N GLU A 194 -11.14 -16.86 -12.83
CA GLU A 194 -11.49 -17.49 -11.55
C GLU A 194 -10.42 -18.52 -11.15
N LYS A 195 -10.13 -18.58 -9.85
CA LYS A 195 -9.11 -19.47 -9.25
C LYS A 195 -7.66 -19.23 -9.66
N GLU A 196 -7.39 -18.26 -10.53
CA GLU A 196 -6.02 -17.85 -10.88
C GLU A 196 -5.74 -16.39 -10.52
N GLU A 197 -6.75 -15.55 -10.62
CA GLU A 197 -6.65 -14.10 -10.50
C GLU A 197 -7.76 -13.55 -9.58
N LEU A 198 -7.56 -12.31 -9.13
CA LEU A 198 -8.60 -11.50 -8.50
C LEU A 198 -8.66 -10.12 -9.16
N ALA A 199 -9.85 -9.52 -9.12
CA ALA A 199 -10.01 -8.09 -9.36
C ALA A 199 -9.71 -7.32 -8.07
N LEU A 200 -8.99 -6.21 -8.20
CA LEU A 200 -8.48 -5.39 -7.11
C LEU A 200 -8.82 -3.92 -7.37
N MET A 201 -9.32 -3.26 -6.33
CA MET A 201 -9.41 -1.81 -6.25
C MET A 201 -8.63 -1.33 -5.03
N MET A 202 -7.82 -0.29 -5.18
CA MET A 202 -7.11 0.37 -4.08
C MET A 202 -7.52 1.84 -3.99
N LYS A 203 -7.79 2.34 -2.78
CA LYS A 203 -8.03 3.77 -2.49
C LYS A 203 -7.14 4.21 -1.33
N PHE A 204 -6.48 5.35 -1.49
CA PHE A 204 -5.62 5.95 -0.47
C PHE A 204 -6.11 7.36 -0.09
N ARG A 205 -5.69 7.85 1.07
CA ARG A 205 -6.10 9.18 1.58
C ARG A 205 -5.83 10.32 0.61
N CYS A 206 -4.74 10.28 -0.15
CA CYS A 206 -4.38 11.32 -1.13
C CYS A 206 -5.28 11.34 -2.39
N GLY A 207 -6.39 10.59 -2.40
CA GLY A 207 -7.28 10.49 -3.55
C GLY A 207 -6.75 9.60 -4.68
N HIS A 208 -5.66 8.86 -4.44
CA HIS A 208 -5.15 7.89 -5.40
C HIS A 208 -6.08 6.67 -5.44
N ILE A 209 -6.64 6.39 -6.61
CA ILE A 209 -7.47 5.22 -6.86
C ILE A 209 -6.88 4.41 -8.00
N ALA A 210 -6.81 3.09 -7.83
CA ALA A 210 -6.35 2.18 -8.87
C ALA A 210 -7.22 0.93 -8.96
N VAL A 211 -7.54 0.54 -10.18
CA VAL A 211 -8.30 -0.67 -10.52
C VAL A 211 -7.44 -1.56 -11.41
N GLY A 212 -7.45 -2.85 -11.12
CA GLY A 212 -6.71 -3.82 -11.92
C GLY A 212 -7.01 -5.25 -11.54
N THR A 213 -6.22 -6.16 -12.10
CA THR A 213 -6.21 -7.57 -11.73
C THR A 213 -4.82 -8.01 -11.33
N THR A 214 -4.75 -9.06 -10.52
CA THR A 214 -3.48 -9.68 -10.13
C THR A 214 -3.68 -11.15 -9.84
N LYS A 215 -2.59 -11.92 -9.91
CA LYS A 215 -2.61 -13.36 -9.63
C LYS A 215 -2.80 -13.63 -8.14
N LEU A 216 -3.52 -14.71 -7.84
CA LEU A 216 -3.59 -15.24 -6.49
C LEU A 216 -2.21 -15.68 -6.02
N VAL A 217 -1.82 -15.20 -4.84
CA VAL A 217 -0.62 -15.67 -4.13
C VAL A 217 -0.97 -15.82 -2.65
N PRO A 218 -0.94 -17.04 -2.08
CA PRO A 218 -0.55 -18.30 -2.74
C PRO A 218 -1.61 -18.78 -3.75
N ASP A 219 -1.44 -19.98 -4.30
CA ASP A 219 -2.45 -20.56 -5.20
C ASP A 219 -3.83 -20.71 -4.51
N TYR A 220 -4.85 -20.93 -5.33
CA TYR A 220 -6.23 -20.99 -4.89
C TYR A 220 -6.51 -22.02 -3.79
N THR A 221 -5.91 -23.22 -3.87
CA THR A 221 -6.18 -24.29 -2.90
C THR A 221 -5.67 -23.89 -1.51
N LEU A 222 -4.47 -23.30 -1.47
CA LEU A 222 -3.94 -22.79 -0.22
C LEU A 222 -4.73 -21.57 0.28
N CYS A 223 -5.14 -20.67 -0.63
CA CYS A 223 -6.03 -19.55 -0.28
C CYS A 223 -7.36 -20.01 0.33
N GLN A 224 -7.97 -21.09 -0.17
CA GLN A 224 -9.19 -21.66 0.42
C GLN A 224 -8.96 -22.18 1.84
N THR A 225 -7.82 -22.82 2.07
CA THR A 225 -7.47 -23.39 3.38
C THR A 225 -7.21 -22.27 4.40
N LEU A 226 -6.30 -21.36 4.08
CA LEU A 226 -5.96 -20.21 4.93
C LEU A 226 -7.16 -19.29 5.14
N GLY A 227 -8.00 -19.13 4.10
CA GLY A 227 -9.17 -18.28 4.16
C GLY A 227 -10.18 -18.74 5.20
N LYS A 228 -10.42 -20.06 5.29
CA LYS A 228 -11.25 -20.65 6.35
C LYS A 228 -10.59 -20.48 7.72
N GLU A 229 -9.31 -20.81 7.84
CA GLU A 229 -8.59 -20.75 9.11
C GLU A 229 -8.58 -19.33 9.72
N TYR A 230 -8.31 -18.32 8.90
CA TYR A 230 -8.15 -16.94 9.36
C TYR A 230 -9.47 -16.18 9.44
N PHE A 231 -10.42 -16.46 8.54
CA PHE A 231 -11.58 -15.58 8.34
C PHE A 231 -12.94 -16.22 8.56
N GLU A 232 -13.02 -17.49 9.01
CA GLU A 232 -14.30 -18.12 9.35
C GLU A 232 -15.11 -17.32 10.37
N LYS A 233 -14.42 -16.70 11.33
CA LYS A 233 -15.02 -15.86 12.39
C LYS A 233 -14.84 -14.35 12.14
N ALA A 234 -14.23 -13.96 11.02
CA ALA A 234 -14.01 -12.56 10.70
C ALA A 234 -15.29 -11.89 10.19
N GLY A 235 -15.39 -10.57 10.39
CA GLY A 235 -16.50 -9.78 9.88
C GLY A 235 -16.49 -9.61 8.35
N ALA A 236 -17.33 -8.70 7.86
CA ALA A 236 -17.36 -8.35 6.43
C ALA A 236 -16.11 -7.60 5.95
N ALA A 237 -15.38 -6.98 6.88
CA ALA A 237 -14.15 -6.25 6.64
C ALA A 237 -13.06 -6.71 7.61
N VAL A 238 -11.80 -6.62 7.18
CA VAL A 238 -10.62 -6.97 7.97
C VAL A 238 -9.59 -5.85 7.84
N GLN A 239 -9.10 -5.35 8.98
CA GLN A 239 -7.99 -4.40 9.00
C GLN A 239 -6.66 -5.14 9.17
N LEU A 240 -5.68 -4.81 8.34
CA LEU A 240 -4.30 -5.28 8.46
C LEU A 240 -3.37 -4.10 8.69
N ASN A 241 -2.54 -4.18 9.72
CA ASN A 241 -1.49 -3.19 9.98
C ASN A 241 -0.21 -3.63 9.28
N ILE A 242 0.30 -2.84 8.33
CA ILE A 242 1.42 -3.27 7.48
C ILE A 242 2.76 -3.27 8.22
N ASP A 243 2.85 -2.55 9.33
CA ASP A 243 4.06 -2.46 10.16
C ASP A 243 4.21 -3.65 11.11
N ASP A 244 3.10 -4.27 11.52
CA ASP A 244 3.11 -5.43 12.41
C ASP A 244 3.63 -6.68 11.66
N ILE A 245 3.43 -6.74 10.34
CA ILE A 245 3.76 -7.88 9.48
C ILE A 245 5.29 -8.07 9.33
N ASN A 246 6.09 -7.03 9.52
CA ASN A 246 7.55 -7.05 9.32
C ASN A 246 8.36 -7.32 10.61
N THR A 247 7.70 -7.70 11.71
CA THR A 247 8.35 -7.90 13.03
C THR A 247 8.78 -9.33 13.34
N THR A 248 8.64 -10.26 12.38
CA THR A 248 9.14 -11.65 12.44
C THR A 248 10.23 -11.89 11.41
#